data_AF-A0A2G9PCN8-F1
#
_entry.id   AF-A0A2G9PCN8-F1
#
_cell.length_a   1.000
_cell.length_b   1.000
_cell.length_c   1.000
_cell.angle_alpha   90.00
_cell.angle_beta   90.00
_cell.angle_gamma   90.00
#
_symmetry.space_group_name_H-M   'P 1'
#
loop_
_entity.id
_entity.type
_entity.pdbx_description
1 polymer ?
#
loop_
_entity_poly.entity_id
_entity_poly.type
_entity_poly.pdbx_seq_one_letter_code
_entity_poly.pdbx_strand_id
1 'polypeptide(L)'
;WAADDDLFVTEESSITMPGFEAVSLSYGGLTYPSEETIEVTKGGDLYATLENFPLKDGEADINFLYATTAGAFAGIGKDASHKLVTSADSTNLTFDKDTDDYFVISWSDDNDAESYLARFSNFVLDGSTNKTDLEYYVDGAWTTKKAGAKDSDVISLGNAEVTIYEIDRAGKNAIVEPGTNVDFHTLYSKEGATVYLPYLVSNSSTAQGGVNFTTGLDGPGVTGHNNASFYLVMKEEDQNENKYSGDWINATIGWDSSSTAVVEVSSIATSNGDATSTEIGSTDVWR
;
A
#
# COMPACT_ATOMS: atom_id res chain seq x y z
N TRP A 1 -46.02 20.40 -11.71
CA TRP A 1 -45.20 21.47 -12.29
C TRP A 1 -44.91 21.05 -13.72
N ALA A 2 -45.35 21.84 -14.70
CA ALA A 2 -44.99 21.64 -16.10
C ALA A 2 -44.26 22.92 -16.50
N ALA A 3 -42.95 22.82 -16.65
CA ALA A 3 -42.18 23.88 -17.25
C ALA A 3 -42.46 23.89 -18.76
N ASP A 4 -42.42 25.07 -19.38
CA ASP A 4 -42.64 25.22 -20.82
C ASP A 4 -41.49 24.59 -21.63
N ASP A 5 -40.32 24.44 -21.01
CA ASP A 5 -39.10 23.80 -21.55
C ASP A 5 -38.39 22.97 -20.45
N ASP A 6 -37.44 22.12 -20.84
CA ASP A 6 -36.57 21.42 -19.90
C ASP A 6 -35.67 22.42 -19.15
N LEU A 7 -35.76 22.40 -17.82
CA LEU A 7 -35.05 23.34 -16.95
C LEU A 7 -33.95 22.61 -16.17
N PHE A 8 -32.71 23.06 -16.33
CA PHE A 8 -31.54 22.51 -15.65
C PHE A 8 -31.11 23.40 -14.47
N VAL A 9 -30.83 22.78 -13.32
CA VAL A 9 -30.29 23.47 -12.13
C VAL A 9 -28.80 23.12 -12.02
N THR A 10 -27.97 24.13 -11.82
CA THR A 10 -26.54 24.04 -11.49
C THR A 10 -26.30 24.63 -10.10
N GLU A 11 -25.09 24.52 -9.54
CA GLU A 11 -24.78 25.05 -8.20
C GLU A 11 -25.03 26.56 -8.08
N GLU A 12 -24.81 27.29 -9.17
CA GLU A 12 -25.00 28.74 -9.23
C GLU A 12 -26.41 29.17 -9.65
N SER A 13 -27.30 28.21 -9.96
CA SER A 13 -28.64 28.52 -10.44
C SER A 13 -29.72 27.92 -9.56
N SER A 14 -30.86 28.61 -9.53
CA SER A 14 -32.08 28.11 -8.91
C SER A 14 -33.25 28.37 -9.83
N ILE A 15 -34.23 27.49 -9.78
CA ILE A 15 -35.42 27.56 -10.62
C ILE A 15 -36.63 27.79 -9.70
N THR A 16 -37.33 28.90 -9.93
CA THR A 16 -38.56 29.22 -9.19
C THR A 16 -39.76 28.64 -9.93
N MET A 17 -40.68 28.00 -9.21
CA MET A 17 -41.86 27.40 -9.81
C MET A 17 -42.78 28.47 -10.44
N PRO A 18 -43.10 28.38 -11.75
CA PRO A 18 -44.06 29.28 -12.38
C PRO A 18 -45.44 29.18 -11.70
N GLY A 19 -46.01 30.33 -11.34
CA GLY A 19 -47.32 30.43 -10.67
C GLY A 19 -47.31 30.23 -9.15
N PHE A 20 -46.20 29.78 -8.57
CA PHE A 20 -45.94 29.73 -7.12
C PHE A 20 -44.57 30.35 -6.84
N GLU A 21 -44.51 31.69 -6.89
CA GLU A 21 -43.29 32.51 -6.71
C GLU A 21 -42.60 32.34 -5.34
N ALA A 22 -43.18 31.56 -4.45
CA ALA A 22 -42.66 31.27 -3.11
C ALA A 22 -41.87 29.94 -3.03
N VAL A 23 -41.83 29.13 -4.10
CA VAL A 23 -41.19 27.81 -4.09
C VAL A 23 -40.10 27.74 -5.15
N SER A 24 -38.86 27.54 -4.72
CA SER A 24 -37.68 27.41 -5.58
C SER A 24 -36.99 26.06 -5.39
N LEU A 25 -36.45 25.52 -6.47
CA LEU A 25 -35.54 24.39 -6.47
C LEU A 25 -34.12 24.90 -6.69
N SER A 26 -33.20 24.57 -5.78
CA SER A 26 -31.78 24.86 -5.90
C SER A 26 -30.99 23.57 -5.71
N TYR A 27 -29.86 23.47 -6.39
CA TYR A 27 -28.92 22.37 -6.23
C TYR A 27 -27.73 22.87 -5.42
N GLY A 28 -27.50 22.24 -4.26
CA GLY A 28 -26.44 22.66 -3.33
C GLY A 28 -25.03 22.22 -3.74
N GLY A 29 -24.90 21.53 -4.87
CA GLY A 29 -23.66 20.95 -5.35
C GLY A 29 -23.46 19.48 -4.99
N LEU A 30 -22.38 18.92 -5.56
CA LEU A 30 -21.85 17.61 -5.21
C LEU A 30 -20.59 17.83 -4.39
N THR A 31 -20.52 17.21 -3.21
CA THR A 31 -19.24 17.10 -2.50
C THR A 31 -18.51 15.91 -3.11
N TYR A 32 -17.39 16.16 -3.77
CA TYR A 32 -16.49 15.11 -4.22
C TYR A 32 -15.50 14.79 -3.09
N PRO A 33 -15.18 13.51 -2.86
CA PRO A 33 -14.07 13.15 -1.97
C PRO A 33 -12.76 13.74 -2.51
N SER A 34 -11.75 13.85 -1.65
CA SER A 34 -10.44 14.36 -2.11
C SER A 34 -9.86 13.36 -3.10
N GLU A 35 -9.41 13.84 -4.25
CA GLU A 35 -8.68 13.00 -5.19
C GLU A 35 -7.25 12.77 -4.68
N GLU A 36 -6.78 11.54 -4.76
CA GLU A 36 -5.39 11.16 -4.50
C GLU A 36 -4.78 10.50 -5.74
N THR A 37 -3.46 10.61 -5.88
CA THR A 37 -2.72 9.95 -6.97
C THR A 37 -1.74 8.97 -6.35
N ILE A 38 -1.84 7.71 -6.76
CA ILE A 38 -0.89 6.66 -6.38
C ILE A 38 -0.08 6.32 -7.62
N GLU A 39 1.21 6.66 -7.58
CA GLU A 39 2.12 6.42 -8.71
C GLU A 39 2.94 5.15 -8.46
N VAL A 40 2.89 4.23 -9.43
CA VAL A 40 3.73 3.03 -9.44
C VAL A 40 4.82 3.25 -10.48
N THR A 41 6.05 3.41 -10.01
CA THR A 41 7.19 3.76 -10.87
C THR A 41 8.38 2.85 -10.60
N LYS A 42 9.38 2.97 -11.46
CA LYS A 42 10.70 2.40 -11.22
C LYS A 42 11.52 3.40 -10.42
N GLY A 43 12.05 3.01 -9.26
CA GLY A 43 13.00 3.89 -8.56
C GLY A 43 14.43 3.76 -9.12
N GLY A 44 14.67 2.78 -9.97
CA GLY A 44 15.90 2.54 -10.74
C GLY A 44 15.66 1.43 -11.76
N ASP A 45 16.70 0.81 -12.31
CA ASP A 45 16.52 -0.26 -13.30
C ASP A 45 16.01 -1.58 -12.67
N LEU A 46 16.20 -1.77 -11.36
CA LEU A 46 16.06 -3.06 -10.69
C LEU A 46 15.07 -3.08 -9.53
N TYR A 47 14.28 -2.02 -9.31
CA TYR A 47 13.27 -2.02 -8.25
C TYR A 47 12.05 -1.16 -8.56
N ALA A 48 10.92 -1.55 -7.97
CA ALA A 48 9.63 -0.87 -8.09
C ALA A 48 9.31 -0.08 -6.81
N THR A 49 8.66 1.06 -6.99
CA THR A 49 8.36 2.04 -5.95
C THR A 49 6.92 2.53 -6.08
N LEU A 50 6.21 2.63 -4.96
CA LEU A 50 5.06 3.50 -4.81
C LEU A 50 5.58 4.88 -4.44
N GLU A 51 5.49 5.84 -5.36
CA GLU A 51 6.02 7.19 -5.17
C GLU A 51 4.98 8.07 -4.46
N ASN A 52 5.44 8.80 -3.43
CA ASN A 52 4.61 9.68 -2.59
C ASN A 52 3.28 9.04 -2.13
N PHE A 53 3.32 7.78 -1.69
CA PHE A 53 2.11 7.08 -1.24
C PHE A 53 1.49 7.83 -0.06
N PRO A 54 0.20 8.23 -0.13
CA PRO A 54 -0.45 9.04 0.90
C PRO A 54 -0.82 8.17 2.11
N LEU A 55 -0.01 8.25 3.15
CA LEU A 55 -0.24 7.62 4.46
C LEU A 55 -1.12 8.53 5.34
N LYS A 56 -1.53 8.01 6.51
CA LYS A 56 -2.33 8.78 7.48
C LYS A 56 -1.65 10.09 7.88
N ASP A 57 -0.34 10.02 8.13
CA ASP A 57 0.49 11.09 8.72
C ASP A 57 1.51 11.68 7.71
N GLY A 58 1.23 11.64 6.41
CA GLY A 58 2.07 12.24 5.38
C GLY A 58 2.18 11.39 4.12
N GLU A 59 3.22 11.62 3.33
CA GLU A 59 3.49 10.86 2.09
C GLU A 59 4.86 10.20 2.19
N ALA A 60 5.01 9.00 1.60
CA ALA A 60 6.28 8.28 1.60
C ALA A 60 6.52 7.48 0.32
N ASP A 61 7.79 7.39 -0.09
CA ASP A 61 8.21 6.46 -1.13
C ASP A 61 8.39 5.05 -0.54
N ILE A 62 7.66 4.08 -1.09
CA ILE A 62 7.67 2.69 -0.62
C ILE A 62 8.22 1.79 -1.72
N ASN A 63 9.45 1.31 -1.53
CA ASN A 63 10.06 0.32 -2.42
C ASN A 63 9.52 -1.04 -2.05
N PHE A 64 8.97 -1.78 -3.00
CA PHE A 64 8.23 -3.01 -2.68
C PHE A 64 8.76 -4.26 -3.38
N LEU A 65 9.47 -4.14 -4.50
CA LEU A 65 10.14 -5.28 -5.14
C LEU A 65 11.50 -4.86 -5.67
N TYR A 66 12.48 -5.74 -5.54
CA TYR A 66 13.79 -5.55 -6.14
C TYR A 66 14.32 -6.81 -6.82
N ALA A 67 15.30 -6.60 -7.67
CA ALA A 67 16.06 -7.61 -8.39
C ALA A 67 17.57 -7.36 -8.25
N THR A 68 18.37 -8.41 -8.42
CA THR A 68 19.84 -8.27 -8.52
C THR A 68 20.30 -8.17 -9.97
N THR A 69 19.46 -8.62 -10.90
CA THR A 69 19.69 -8.69 -12.34
C THR A 69 18.35 -8.66 -13.04
N ALA A 70 18.33 -8.11 -14.25
CA ALA A 70 17.13 -8.05 -15.07
C ALA A 70 16.48 -9.44 -15.30
N GLY A 71 15.15 -9.46 -15.32
CA GLY A 71 14.34 -10.66 -15.62
C GLY A 71 13.96 -11.51 -14.41
N ALA A 72 14.46 -11.21 -13.20
CA ALA A 72 14.07 -11.93 -11.99
C ALA A 72 14.16 -11.07 -10.71
N PHE A 73 13.02 -10.83 -10.06
CA PHE A 73 12.94 -10.32 -8.71
C PHE A 73 13.62 -11.28 -7.72
N ALA A 74 14.32 -10.69 -6.76
CA ALA A 74 15.13 -11.38 -5.78
C ALA A 74 14.63 -11.15 -4.34
N GLY A 75 13.79 -10.13 -4.12
CA GLY A 75 13.27 -9.84 -2.79
C GLY A 75 12.26 -8.68 -2.76
N ILE A 76 11.81 -8.37 -1.55
CA ILE A 76 10.87 -7.30 -1.22
C ILE A 76 11.66 -6.12 -0.67
N GLY A 77 11.32 -4.91 -1.12
CA GLY A 77 12.06 -3.69 -0.77
C GLY A 77 12.82 -3.08 -1.94
N LYS A 78 13.92 -2.39 -1.61
CA LYS A 78 14.78 -1.70 -2.59
C LYS A 78 15.98 -2.53 -3.03
N ASP A 79 16.62 -3.22 -2.09
CA ASP A 79 17.74 -4.13 -2.33
C ASP A 79 17.96 -5.07 -1.12
N ALA A 80 18.99 -5.93 -1.19
CA ALA A 80 19.29 -6.93 -0.17
C ALA A 80 19.67 -6.36 1.22
N SER A 81 19.98 -5.06 1.31
CA SER A 81 20.33 -4.33 2.54
C SER A 81 19.36 -3.21 2.90
N HIS A 82 18.32 -3.00 2.08
CA HIS A 82 17.30 -1.96 2.24
C HIS A 82 15.94 -2.60 1.95
N LYS A 83 15.56 -3.56 2.79
CA LYS A 83 14.32 -4.32 2.61
C LYS A 83 13.12 -3.60 3.22
N LEU A 84 11.98 -3.75 2.54
CA LEU A 84 10.67 -3.60 3.14
C LEU A 84 10.31 -4.94 3.78
N VAL A 85 9.98 -4.94 5.06
CA VAL A 85 9.53 -6.16 5.75
C VAL A 85 8.01 -6.21 5.74
N THR A 86 7.49 -7.36 5.33
CA THR A 86 6.06 -7.68 5.30
C THR A 86 5.87 -9.08 5.88
N SER A 87 4.68 -9.37 6.40
CA SER A 87 4.32 -10.73 6.80
C SER A 87 2.88 -11.04 6.39
N ALA A 88 2.54 -12.32 6.32
CA ALA A 88 1.18 -12.75 6.01
C ALA A 88 0.21 -12.37 7.14
N ASP A 89 -1.10 -12.38 6.84
CA ASP A 89 -2.15 -12.07 7.81
C ASP A 89 -1.98 -12.78 9.16
N SER A 90 -2.14 -12.01 10.25
CA SER A 90 -2.06 -12.52 11.63
C SER A 90 -0.74 -13.22 11.99
N THR A 91 0.35 -12.93 11.26
CA THR A 91 1.68 -13.47 11.57
C THR A 91 2.61 -12.39 12.12
N ASN A 92 3.44 -12.77 13.09
CA ASN A 92 4.45 -11.86 13.63
C ASN A 92 5.41 -11.42 12.53
N LEU A 93 5.73 -10.13 12.52
CA LEU A 93 6.75 -9.56 11.67
C LEU A 93 8.10 -9.58 12.42
N THR A 94 9.17 -10.01 11.75
CA THR A 94 10.53 -9.98 12.29
C THR A 94 11.35 -8.97 11.50
N PHE A 95 11.80 -7.92 12.17
CA PHE A 95 12.64 -6.87 11.60
C PHE A 95 14.10 -7.05 12.02
N ASP A 96 15.02 -7.01 11.07
CA ASP A 96 16.48 -7.04 11.24
C ASP A 96 17.10 -5.71 10.80
N LYS A 97 17.62 -4.92 11.74
CA LYS A 97 18.18 -3.60 11.45
C LYS A 97 19.39 -3.65 10.51
N ASP A 98 20.07 -4.78 10.38
CA ASP A 98 21.24 -4.90 9.51
C ASP A 98 20.86 -5.02 8.02
N THR A 99 19.64 -5.46 7.68
CA THR A 99 19.19 -5.54 6.27
C THR A 99 17.89 -4.83 5.96
N ASP A 100 17.13 -4.42 6.97
CA ASP A 100 15.78 -3.92 6.82
C ASP A 100 15.74 -2.42 7.09
N ASP A 101 15.00 -1.71 6.22
CA ASP A 101 14.83 -0.27 6.31
C ASP A 101 13.57 0.09 7.09
N TYR A 102 12.46 -0.58 6.77
CA TYR A 102 11.15 -0.31 7.35
C TYR A 102 10.16 -1.45 7.12
N PHE A 103 9.01 -1.34 7.78
CA PHE A 103 7.83 -2.16 7.59
C PHE A 103 6.59 -1.28 7.64
N VAL A 104 5.46 -1.80 7.15
CA VAL A 104 4.18 -1.11 7.26
C VAL A 104 3.44 -1.59 8.50
N ILE A 105 2.68 -0.71 9.14
CA ILE A 105 1.68 -1.07 10.15
C ILE A 105 0.38 -0.48 9.64
N SER A 106 -0.56 -1.33 9.26
CA SER A 106 -1.84 -0.90 8.73
C SER A 106 -2.95 -1.42 9.60
N TRP A 107 -3.97 -0.60 9.81
CA TRP A 107 -5.17 -0.96 10.53
C TRP A 107 -6.38 -0.60 9.70
N SER A 108 -7.42 -1.42 9.75
CA SER A 108 -8.72 -1.04 9.24
C SER A 108 -9.85 -1.62 10.06
N ASP A 109 -11.00 -0.99 9.97
CA ASP A 109 -12.28 -1.66 10.13
C ASP A 109 -13.07 -1.52 8.82
N ASP A 110 -14.32 -1.98 8.81
CA ASP A 110 -15.15 -1.92 7.61
C ASP A 110 -15.39 -0.47 7.10
N ASN A 111 -15.11 0.56 7.92
CA ASN A 111 -15.41 1.97 7.65
C ASN A 111 -14.18 2.88 7.62
N ASP A 112 -13.17 2.64 8.46
CA ASP A 112 -11.99 3.49 8.61
C ASP A 112 -10.70 2.67 8.41
N ALA A 113 -9.66 3.31 7.91
CA ALA A 113 -8.39 2.66 7.65
C ALA A 113 -7.21 3.63 7.77
N GLU A 114 -6.08 3.12 8.24
CA GLU A 114 -4.88 3.88 8.50
C GLU A 114 -3.65 3.04 8.17
N SER A 115 -2.66 3.64 7.50
CA SER A 115 -1.36 3.02 7.28
C SER A 115 -0.23 3.92 7.74
N TYR A 116 0.78 3.29 8.33
CA TYR A 116 1.98 3.92 8.85
C TYR A 116 3.22 3.17 8.36
N LEU A 117 4.29 3.92 8.09
CA LEU A 117 5.61 3.34 7.88
C LEU A 117 6.37 3.38 9.20
N ALA A 118 6.87 2.24 9.65
CA ALA A 118 7.56 2.09 10.92
C ALA A 118 8.93 1.42 10.75
N ARG A 119 9.83 1.67 11.70
CA ARG A 119 11.11 0.97 11.80
C ARG A 119 11.60 0.90 13.23
N PHE A 120 12.49 -0.04 13.50
CA PHE A 120 13.24 -0.07 14.75
C PHE A 120 14.61 0.58 14.59
N SER A 121 15.07 1.22 15.67
CA SER A 121 16.39 1.84 15.73
C SER A 121 16.98 1.72 17.15
N ASN A 122 18.26 2.03 17.32
CA ASN A 122 18.87 2.16 18.65
C ASN A 122 18.70 0.92 19.58
N PHE A 123 19.17 -0.23 19.12
CA PHE A 123 19.17 -1.47 19.92
C PHE A 123 20.21 -1.41 21.05
N VAL A 124 19.74 -1.37 22.29
CA VAL A 124 20.58 -1.21 23.49
C VAL A 124 20.23 -2.23 24.57
N LEU A 125 21.20 -2.46 25.46
CA LEU A 125 20.98 -3.22 26.69
C LEU A 125 20.91 -2.22 27.85
N ASP A 126 19.77 -2.15 28.52
CA ASP A 126 19.58 -1.33 29.72
C ASP A 126 19.42 -2.24 30.93
N GLY A 127 20.47 -2.32 31.74
CA GLY A 127 20.60 -3.32 32.80
C GLY A 127 20.64 -4.74 32.22
N SER A 128 19.53 -5.48 32.38
CA SER A 128 19.36 -6.84 31.86
C SER A 128 18.23 -6.95 30.83
N THR A 129 17.72 -5.83 30.33
CA THR A 129 16.59 -5.79 29.40
C THR A 129 17.06 -5.25 28.05
N ASN A 130 16.85 -6.03 26.99
CA ASN A 130 17.03 -5.55 25.63
C ASN A 130 15.96 -4.51 25.31
N LYS A 131 16.38 -3.43 24.66
CA LYS A 131 15.50 -2.33 24.27
C LYS A 131 15.83 -1.86 22.86
N THR A 132 14.84 -1.27 22.22
CA THR A 132 14.96 -0.62 20.91
C THR A 132 14.01 0.57 20.86
N ASP A 133 14.23 1.51 19.95
CA ASP A 133 13.30 2.61 19.71
C ASP A 133 12.41 2.23 18.52
N LEU A 134 11.10 2.38 18.65
CA LEU A 134 10.17 2.35 17.51
C LEU A 134 10.03 3.76 16.96
N GLU A 135 10.36 3.92 15.69
CA GLU A 135 10.18 5.15 14.92
C GLU A 135 9.10 4.95 13.87
N TYR A 136 8.41 6.03 13.50
CA TYR A 136 7.46 6.06 12.41
C TYR A 136 7.69 7.27 11.52
N TYR A 137 7.31 7.16 10.26
CA TYR A 137 7.48 8.21 9.28
C TYR A 137 6.27 9.15 9.31
N VAL A 138 6.54 10.45 9.51
CA VAL A 138 5.52 11.51 9.59
C VAL A 138 6.09 12.77 8.98
N ASP A 139 5.30 13.44 8.13
CA ASP A 139 5.65 14.72 7.50
C ASP A 139 7.07 14.74 6.86
N GLY A 140 7.45 13.64 6.20
CA GLY A 140 8.74 13.54 5.51
C GLY A 140 9.94 13.20 6.41
N ALA A 141 9.72 12.82 7.67
CA ALA A 141 10.80 12.50 8.60
C ALA A 141 10.47 11.33 9.53
N TRP A 142 11.52 10.59 9.93
CA TRP A 142 11.42 9.57 10.97
C TRP A 142 11.36 10.22 12.34
N THR A 143 10.30 9.89 13.10
CA THR A 143 10.07 10.39 14.45
C THR A 143 9.94 9.22 15.43
N THR A 144 10.56 9.34 16.60
CA THR A 144 10.44 8.32 17.65
C THR A 144 9.02 8.27 18.21
N LYS A 145 8.31 7.16 17.97
CA LYS A 145 7.01 6.87 18.59
C LYS A 145 7.17 6.40 20.03
N LYS A 146 8.13 5.51 20.25
CA LYS A 146 8.42 4.90 21.56
C LYS A 146 9.92 4.72 21.72
N ALA A 147 10.51 5.48 22.63
CA ALA A 147 11.89 5.26 23.06
C ALA A 147 11.98 4.11 24.08
N GLY A 148 12.99 3.27 23.94
CA GLY A 148 13.30 2.17 24.85
C GLY A 148 12.17 1.16 24.99
N ALA A 149 11.48 0.86 23.88
CA ALA A 149 10.54 -0.24 23.79
C ALA A 149 11.21 -1.55 24.21
N LYS A 150 10.46 -2.41 24.87
CA LYS A 150 10.90 -3.69 25.43
C LYS A 150 9.83 -4.75 25.22
N ASP A 151 10.19 -6.02 25.41
CA ASP A 151 9.26 -7.13 25.35
C ASP A 151 7.98 -6.87 26.16
N SER A 152 6.84 -7.25 25.58
CA SER A 152 5.47 -7.03 26.06
C SER A 152 4.98 -5.56 26.09
N ASP A 153 5.76 -4.58 25.63
CA ASP A 153 5.22 -3.23 25.42
C ASP A 153 4.20 -3.27 24.28
N VAL A 154 3.02 -2.69 24.52
CA VAL A 154 2.00 -2.41 23.49
C VAL A 154 2.16 -0.97 23.03
N ILE A 155 2.18 -0.75 21.72
CA ILE A 155 2.40 0.56 21.11
C ILE A 155 1.29 0.82 20.09
N SER A 156 0.60 1.96 20.25
CA SER A 156 -0.50 2.36 19.38
C SER A 156 -0.06 3.48 18.41
N LEU A 157 -0.33 3.31 17.12
CA LEU A 157 -0.19 4.31 16.05
C LEU A 157 -1.60 4.56 15.48
N GLY A 158 -2.21 5.67 15.89
CA GLY A 158 -3.65 5.88 15.69
C GLY A 158 -4.46 4.73 16.28
N ASN A 159 -5.26 4.07 15.44
CA ASN A 159 -6.06 2.90 15.81
C ASN A 159 -5.27 1.58 15.74
N ALA A 160 -4.12 1.55 15.05
CA ALA A 160 -3.29 0.37 14.96
C ALA A 160 -2.56 0.11 16.28
N GLU A 161 -2.63 -1.12 16.80
CA GLU A 161 -1.87 -1.55 17.97
C GLU A 161 -0.93 -2.70 17.62
N VAL A 162 0.32 -2.61 18.08
CA VAL A 162 1.29 -3.68 17.95
C VAL A 162 1.92 -4.00 19.29
N THR A 163 2.25 -5.28 19.51
CA THR A 163 2.97 -5.72 20.71
C THR A 163 4.40 -6.09 20.35
N ILE A 164 5.37 -5.57 21.11
CA ILE A 164 6.76 -6.02 21.00
C ILE A 164 6.85 -7.41 21.62
N TYR A 165 7.01 -8.44 20.79
CA TYR A 165 7.08 -9.81 21.25
C TYR A 165 8.45 -10.13 21.85
N GLU A 166 9.52 -9.82 21.11
CA GLU A 166 10.90 -10.10 21.52
C GLU A 166 11.87 -9.10 20.88
N ILE A 167 12.89 -8.69 21.64
CA ILE A 167 14.03 -7.92 21.14
C ILE A 167 15.32 -8.69 21.36
N ASP A 168 16.04 -8.96 20.27
CA ASP A 168 17.44 -9.38 20.31
C ASP A 168 18.35 -8.21 19.95
N ARG A 169 18.97 -7.60 20.97
CA ARG A 169 19.92 -6.51 20.77
C ARG A 169 21.22 -6.95 20.07
N ALA A 170 21.65 -8.20 20.23
CA ALA A 170 22.90 -8.67 19.65
C ALA A 170 22.76 -8.88 18.14
N GLY A 171 21.66 -9.50 17.71
CA GLY A 171 21.28 -9.62 16.30
C GLY A 171 20.61 -8.36 15.73
N LYS A 172 20.30 -7.36 16.56
CA LYS A 172 19.51 -6.15 16.21
C LYS A 172 18.16 -6.48 15.57
N ASN A 173 17.52 -7.50 16.13
CA ASN A 173 16.22 -7.99 15.69
C ASN A 173 15.12 -7.58 16.66
N ALA A 174 13.94 -7.28 16.11
CA ALA A 174 12.72 -7.10 16.88
C ALA A 174 11.58 -7.87 16.23
N ILE A 175 10.82 -8.61 17.04
CA ILE A 175 9.61 -9.32 16.61
C ILE A 175 8.40 -8.53 17.08
N VAL A 176 7.47 -8.30 16.17
CA VAL A 176 6.25 -7.54 16.38
C VAL A 176 5.04 -8.42 16.14
N GLU A 177 4.15 -8.48 17.12
CA GLU A 177 2.87 -9.16 17.02
C GLU A 177 1.77 -8.16 16.63
N PRO A 178 0.95 -8.45 15.60
CA PRO A 178 -0.13 -7.57 15.20
C PRO A 178 -1.26 -7.58 16.24
N GLY A 179 -1.83 -6.41 16.52
CA GLY A 179 -3.07 -6.29 17.28
C GLY A 179 -4.30 -6.66 16.46
N THR A 180 -5.48 -6.30 16.97
CA THR A 180 -6.75 -6.56 16.26
C THR A 180 -6.83 -5.69 15.00
N ASN A 181 -7.18 -6.32 13.88
CA ASN A 181 -7.27 -5.72 12.54
C ASN A 181 -5.99 -5.05 12.05
N VAL A 182 -4.83 -5.43 12.59
CA VAL A 182 -3.54 -4.95 12.10
C VAL A 182 -2.99 -5.91 11.06
N ASP A 183 -2.53 -5.37 9.94
CA ASP A 183 -1.85 -6.10 8.89
C ASP A 183 -0.49 -5.47 8.51
N PHE A 184 0.41 -6.29 8.02
CA PHE A 184 1.80 -5.93 7.69
C PHE A 184 2.13 -6.06 6.19
N HIS A 185 1.16 -6.33 5.34
CA HIS A 185 1.35 -6.42 3.88
C HIS A 185 0.28 -5.67 3.08
N THR A 186 -0.62 -4.97 3.74
CA THR A 186 -1.67 -4.16 3.12
C THR A 186 -1.40 -2.71 3.47
N LEU A 187 -1.60 -1.83 2.50
CA LEU A 187 -1.62 -0.38 2.69
C LEU A 187 -3.01 0.14 2.44
N TYR A 188 -3.38 1.16 3.19
CA TYR A 188 -4.53 2.00 2.98
C TYR A 188 -4.03 3.41 2.76
N SER A 189 -4.38 3.96 1.63
CA SER A 189 -4.15 5.36 1.35
C SER A 189 -5.03 6.23 2.26
N LYS A 190 -4.67 7.50 2.35
CA LYS A 190 -5.41 8.46 3.16
C LYS A 190 -6.87 8.61 2.76
N GLU A 191 -7.18 8.51 1.47
CA GLU A 191 -8.55 8.59 0.96
C GLU A 191 -9.17 7.19 0.71
N GLY A 192 -8.53 6.10 1.16
CA GLY A 192 -9.19 4.80 1.32
C GLY A 192 -8.94 3.74 0.24
N ALA A 193 -8.05 3.98 -0.72
CA ALA A 193 -7.55 2.96 -1.63
C ALA A 193 -6.71 1.91 -0.88
N THR A 194 -7.04 0.64 -1.07
CA THR A 194 -6.28 -0.49 -0.56
C THR A 194 -5.22 -0.90 -1.57
N VAL A 195 -3.98 -1.14 -1.14
CA VAL A 195 -2.89 -1.71 -1.94
C VAL A 195 -2.29 -2.93 -1.23
N TYR A 196 -2.19 -4.06 -1.93
CA TYR A 196 -1.57 -5.28 -1.40
C TYR A 196 -0.08 -5.34 -1.75
N LEU A 197 0.77 -5.09 -0.75
CA LEU A 197 2.22 -5.23 -0.86
C LEU A 197 2.64 -6.70 -0.94
N PRO A 198 3.79 -6.97 -1.58
CA PRO A 198 4.30 -8.32 -1.68
C PRO A 198 4.68 -8.88 -0.31
N TYR A 199 4.31 -10.13 -0.04
CA TYR A 199 4.81 -10.94 1.07
C TYR A 199 5.18 -12.34 0.59
N LEU A 200 6.16 -12.96 1.25
CA LEU A 200 6.65 -14.27 0.85
C LEU A 200 5.65 -15.38 1.14
N VAL A 201 5.37 -16.20 0.12
CA VAL A 201 4.50 -17.39 0.21
C VAL A 201 5.19 -18.64 -0.32
N SER A 202 4.68 -19.80 0.06
CA SER A 202 5.03 -21.07 -0.59
C SER A 202 4.59 -21.08 -2.06
N ASN A 203 5.19 -21.96 -2.87
CA ASN A 203 4.82 -22.09 -4.27
C ASN A 203 3.32 -22.36 -4.42
N SER A 204 2.71 -21.91 -5.53
CA SER A 204 1.29 -22.06 -5.91
C SER A 204 0.23 -21.16 -5.24
N SER A 205 0.59 -20.21 -4.38
CA SER A 205 -0.39 -19.22 -3.88
C SER A 205 -0.81 -18.24 -4.97
N THR A 206 -2.09 -17.85 -4.96
CA THR A 206 -2.67 -16.76 -5.77
C THR A 206 -3.27 -15.67 -4.88
N ALA A 207 -2.93 -15.67 -3.59
CA ALA A 207 -3.37 -14.64 -2.66
C ALA A 207 -2.78 -13.29 -3.08
N GLN A 208 -3.55 -12.22 -2.92
CA GLN A 208 -3.08 -10.85 -3.20
C GLN A 208 -1.84 -10.56 -2.37
N GLY A 209 -0.85 -9.89 -2.95
CA GLY A 209 0.44 -9.70 -2.29
C GLY A 209 1.32 -10.95 -2.19
N GLY A 210 0.79 -12.17 -2.34
CA GLY A 210 1.62 -13.37 -2.25
C GLY A 210 2.65 -13.45 -3.38
N VAL A 211 3.94 -13.54 -3.07
CA VAL A 211 5.02 -13.72 -4.05
C VAL A 211 5.98 -14.85 -3.67
N ASN A 212 6.44 -15.61 -4.68
CA ASN A 212 7.46 -16.62 -4.52
C ASN A 212 8.64 -16.41 -5.47
N PHE A 213 9.82 -16.09 -4.93
CA PHE A 213 11.01 -15.86 -5.76
C PHE A 213 11.75 -17.13 -6.20
N THR A 214 11.37 -18.31 -5.69
CA THR A 214 12.05 -19.60 -5.95
C THR A 214 11.51 -20.34 -7.16
N THR A 215 10.32 -19.98 -7.66
CA THR A 215 9.77 -20.52 -8.90
C THR A 215 10.26 -19.68 -10.07
N GLY A 216 11.15 -20.22 -10.91
CA GLY A 216 11.54 -19.59 -12.18
C GLY A 216 10.42 -19.59 -13.24
N LEU A 217 10.70 -18.93 -14.36
CA LEU A 217 9.82 -18.77 -15.55
C LEU A 217 9.16 -20.09 -16.04
N ASP A 218 9.78 -21.24 -15.78
CA ASP A 218 9.33 -22.57 -16.24
C ASP A 218 8.89 -23.53 -15.11
N GLY A 219 8.80 -23.06 -13.86
CA GLY A 219 8.21 -23.83 -12.75
C GLY A 219 6.68 -23.70 -12.73
N PRO A 220 5.95 -24.48 -11.91
CA PRO A 220 4.51 -24.27 -11.68
C PRO A 220 4.24 -23.00 -10.84
N GLY A 221 5.00 -21.93 -11.08
CA GLY A 221 4.76 -20.61 -10.51
C GLY A 221 3.48 -20.03 -11.11
N VAL A 222 2.71 -19.34 -10.28
CA VAL A 222 1.51 -18.64 -10.72
C VAL A 222 1.96 -17.30 -11.30
N THR A 223 1.55 -16.99 -12.53
CA THR A 223 1.79 -15.67 -13.15
C THR A 223 1.29 -14.56 -12.23
N GLY A 224 2.08 -13.50 -12.05
CA GLY A 224 1.76 -12.40 -11.13
C GLY A 224 2.08 -12.68 -9.66
N HIS A 225 2.64 -13.84 -9.32
CA HIS A 225 2.99 -14.21 -7.95
C HIS A 225 4.38 -14.89 -7.89
N ASN A 226 5.27 -14.56 -8.83
CA ASN A 226 6.56 -15.24 -9.02
C ASN A 226 7.73 -14.26 -9.21
N ASN A 227 8.93 -14.77 -9.47
CA ASN A 227 10.11 -13.92 -9.65
C ASN A 227 10.14 -13.14 -10.97
N ALA A 228 9.34 -13.48 -11.97
CA ALA A 228 9.35 -12.76 -13.24
C ALA A 228 8.27 -11.68 -13.33
N SER A 229 7.17 -11.87 -12.59
CA SER A 229 5.99 -11.01 -12.65
C SER A 229 5.28 -10.95 -11.30
N PHE A 230 4.79 -9.77 -10.94
CA PHE A 230 4.00 -9.54 -9.74
C PHE A 230 2.74 -8.75 -10.07
N TYR A 231 1.59 -9.16 -9.53
CA TYR A 231 0.34 -8.43 -9.59
C TYR A 231 0.22 -7.54 -8.37
N LEU A 232 0.46 -6.25 -8.58
CA LEU A 232 0.16 -5.21 -7.59
C LEU A 232 -1.33 -4.93 -7.66
N VAL A 233 -2.05 -5.56 -6.74
CA VAL A 233 -3.50 -5.44 -6.64
C VAL A 233 -3.84 -4.24 -5.77
N MET A 234 -4.71 -3.39 -6.29
CA MET A 234 -5.27 -2.24 -5.64
C MET A 234 -6.80 -2.28 -5.72
N LYS A 235 -7.46 -1.66 -4.75
CA LYS A 235 -8.92 -1.60 -4.69
C LYS A 235 -9.39 -0.27 -4.16
N GLU A 236 -10.34 0.33 -4.85
CA GLU A 236 -10.97 1.58 -4.42
C GLU A 236 -12.00 1.33 -3.31
N GLU A 237 -12.32 2.39 -2.56
CA GLU A 237 -13.54 2.42 -1.77
C GLU A 237 -14.79 2.53 -2.66
N ASP A 238 -15.95 2.10 -2.16
CA ASP A 238 -17.20 2.35 -2.89
C ASP A 238 -17.76 3.75 -2.59
N GLN A 239 -18.81 4.14 -3.31
CA GLN A 239 -19.54 5.41 -3.12
C GLN A 239 -20.12 5.61 -1.70
N ASN A 240 -20.09 4.58 -0.86
CA ASN A 240 -20.59 4.55 0.50
C ASN A 240 -19.44 4.57 1.52
N GLU A 241 -18.21 4.84 1.08
CA GLU A 241 -16.97 4.85 1.90
C GLU A 241 -16.63 3.47 2.48
N ASN A 242 -17.28 2.40 2.00
CA ASN A 242 -16.94 1.05 2.44
C ASN A 242 -15.60 0.67 1.83
N LYS A 243 -14.65 0.34 2.70
CA LYS A 243 -13.36 -0.19 2.26
C LYS A 243 -13.58 -1.52 1.56
N TYR A 244 -12.72 -1.84 0.60
CA TYR A 244 -12.80 -3.09 -0.16
C TYR A 244 -14.10 -3.32 -0.93
N SER A 245 -14.80 -2.28 -1.36
CA SER A 245 -16.09 -2.43 -2.03
C SER A 245 -16.16 -1.79 -3.42
N GLY A 246 -15.16 -0.97 -3.79
CA GLY A 246 -15.02 -0.37 -5.10
C GLY A 246 -14.41 -1.29 -6.16
N ASP A 247 -13.99 -0.68 -7.26
CA ASP A 247 -13.41 -1.37 -8.40
C ASP A 247 -11.96 -1.82 -8.12
N TRP A 248 -11.53 -2.81 -8.90
CA TRP A 248 -10.19 -3.38 -8.79
C TRP A 248 -9.27 -2.70 -9.80
N ILE A 249 -8.05 -2.41 -9.39
CA ILE A 249 -6.97 -2.04 -10.30
C ILE A 249 -5.84 -3.04 -10.07
N ASN A 250 -5.47 -3.80 -11.09
CA ASN A 250 -4.37 -4.74 -11.03
C ASN A 250 -3.26 -4.31 -11.99
N ALA A 251 -2.12 -3.89 -11.44
CA ALA A 251 -0.93 -3.55 -12.21
C ALA A 251 0.01 -4.76 -12.26
N THR A 252 0.39 -5.18 -13.46
CA THR A 252 1.45 -6.19 -13.65
C THR A 252 2.80 -5.51 -13.60
N ILE A 253 3.57 -5.82 -12.56
CA ILE A 253 4.97 -5.40 -12.42
C ILE A 253 5.85 -6.48 -13.04
N GLY A 254 6.71 -6.06 -13.95
CA GLY A 254 7.56 -6.96 -14.72
C GLY A 254 8.78 -6.26 -15.27
N TRP A 255 9.18 -6.67 -16.47
CA TRP A 255 10.40 -6.21 -17.13
C TRP A 255 10.07 -5.74 -18.52
N ASP A 256 10.68 -4.62 -18.93
CA ASP A 256 10.58 -4.17 -20.31
C ASP A 256 11.31 -5.11 -21.28
N SER A 257 11.02 -4.96 -22.57
CA SER A 257 11.66 -5.77 -23.62
C SER A 257 12.98 -5.19 -24.14
N SER A 258 13.56 -4.20 -23.45
CA SER A 258 14.75 -3.49 -23.92
C SER A 258 16.03 -4.30 -23.71
N SER A 259 17.13 -3.85 -24.34
CA SER A 259 18.45 -4.48 -24.19
C SER A 259 19.06 -4.30 -22.79
N THR A 260 18.52 -3.38 -21.98
CA THR A 260 18.91 -3.16 -20.59
C THR A 260 17.62 -3.16 -19.80
N ALA A 261 17.04 -4.35 -19.66
CA ALA A 261 15.67 -4.45 -19.21
C ALA A 261 15.47 -3.84 -17.82
N VAL A 262 14.46 -2.97 -17.71
CA VAL A 262 14.12 -2.25 -16.48
C VAL A 262 12.81 -2.76 -15.90
N VAL A 263 12.66 -2.61 -14.59
CA VAL A 263 11.36 -2.84 -13.94
C VAL A 263 10.33 -1.83 -14.45
N GLU A 264 9.13 -2.30 -14.77
CA GLU A 264 8.04 -1.47 -15.25
C GLU A 264 6.66 -2.02 -14.87
N VAL A 265 5.63 -1.17 -15.03
CA VAL A 265 4.23 -1.61 -15.11
C VAL A 265 3.96 -2.03 -16.55
N SER A 266 3.90 -3.34 -16.81
CA SER A 266 3.70 -3.87 -18.16
C SER A 266 2.24 -3.91 -18.57
N SER A 267 1.31 -3.93 -17.61
CA SER A 267 -0.12 -3.91 -17.90
C SER A 267 -0.97 -3.45 -16.71
N ILE A 268 -2.17 -2.92 -17.00
CA ILE A 268 -3.19 -2.59 -15.99
C ILE A 268 -4.52 -3.25 -16.40
N ALA A 269 -5.23 -3.83 -15.44
CA ALA A 269 -6.60 -4.33 -15.59
C ALA A 269 -7.51 -3.71 -14.54
N THR A 270 -8.69 -3.24 -14.93
CA THR A 270 -9.63 -2.52 -14.04
C THR A 270 -10.89 -3.31 -13.70
N SER A 271 -10.93 -4.61 -14.05
CA SER A 271 -12.06 -5.48 -13.70
C SER A 271 -11.63 -6.95 -13.58
N ASN A 272 -12.31 -7.72 -12.73
CA ASN A 272 -12.13 -9.18 -12.60
C ASN A 272 -12.41 -9.95 -13.91
N GLY A 273 -13.03 -9.32 -14.91
CA GLY A 273 -13.36 -9.89 -16.22
C GLY A 273 -12.42 -9.51 -17.36
N ASP A 274 -11.46 -8.60 -17.15
CA ASP A 274 -10.53 -8.18 -18.19
C ASP A 274 -9.42 -9.22 -18.37
N ALA A 275 -9.74 -10.23 -19.18
CA ALA A 275 -8.79 -11.28 -19.60
C ALA A 275 -7.67 -10.77 -20.52
N THR A 276 -7.65 -9.47 -20.87
CA THR A 276 -6.64 -8.86 -21.73
C THR A 276 -6.36 -7.42 -21.29
N SER A 277 -5.46 -7.26 -20.33
CA SER A 277 -4.82 -5.96 -20.06
C SER A 277 -4.06 -5.51 -21.31
N THR A 278 -4.25 -4.26 -21.74
CA THR A 278 -3.48 -3.68 -22.86
C THR A 278 -2.08 -3.33 -22.37
N GLU A 279 -1.05 -3.78 -23.09
CA GLU A 279 0.36 -3.44 -22.83
C GLU A 279 0.54 -1.91 -22.84
N ILE A 280 1.07 -1.33 -21.75
CA ILE A 280 1.34 0.11 -21.67
C ILE A 280 2.70 0.35 -22.31
N GLY A 281 2.72 0.59 -23.64
CA GLY A 281 3.95 0.82 -24.39
C GLY A 281 4.69 2.13 -24.09
N SER A 282 4.19 2.97 -23.17
CA SER A 282 4.81 4.22 -22.70
C SER A 282 3.93 4.86 -21.60
N THR A 283 4.55 5.31 -20.51
CA THR A 283 3.92 5.96 -19.34
C THR A 283 3.40 7.39 -19.58
N ASP A 284 3.34 7.85 -20.82
CA ASP A 284 2.79 9.18 -21.12
C ASP A 284 1.26 9.12 -21.20
N VAL A 285 0.66 9.39 -20.04
CA VAL A 285 -0.73 9.83 -19.81
C VAL A 285 -1.79 8.73 -19.74
N TRP A 286 -2.18 8.40 -18.51
CA TRP A 286 -3.58 8.15 -18.18
C TRP A 286 -4.09 9.28 -17.28
N ARG A 287 -5.30 9.74 -17.58
CA ARG A 287 -6.16 10.55 -16.71
C ARG A 287 -7.44 9.78 -16.50
#